data_AF-A0A2Z4UY04-F1
#
_entry.id   AF-A0A2Z4UY04-F1
#
_cell.length_a   1.000
_cell.length_b   1.000
_cell.length_c   1.000
_cell.angle_alpha   90.00
_cell.angle_beta   90.00
_cell.angle_gamma   90.00
#
_symmetry.space_group_name_H-M   'P 1'
#
loop_
_entity.id
_entity.type
_entity.pdbx_description
1 polymer ?
#
loop_
_entity_poly.entity_id
_entity_poly.type
_entity_poly.pdbx_seq_one_letter_code
_entity_poly.pdbx_strand_id
1 'polypeptide(L)'
;MNEAEDTSEEDVPSEHWRYARHLESLAAASGEPEEAEVVAAVLRDPDPVMAESAVVTHLDRRAVRLLADDSFPAWAQAMGAALGGRTFAARRLREWTLLKAVTRGEPWSREELLESSDWCQRTASQSLHVEEALRLLAAEGRTRRVRNAAAQRLLRRASVT
;
A
#
# COMPACT_ATOMS: atom_id res chain seq x y z
N MET A 1 -38.38 -25.28 27.65
CA MET A 1 -37.57 -24.30 28.39
C MET A 1 -36.26 -24.24 27.62
N ASN A 2 -36.11 -23.24 26.74
CA ASN A 2 -34.91 -23.02 25.95
C ASN A 2 -33.87 -22.39 26.88
N GLU A 3 -32.77 -23.07 27.12
CA GLU A 3 -31.55 -22.42 27.59
C GLU A 3 -30.66 -22.21 26.37
N ALA A 4 -30.39 -20.92 26.14
CA ALA A 4 -29.62 -20.43 25.02
C ALA A 4 -28.17 -20.88 25.16
N GLU A 5 -27.64 -21.37 24.05
CA GLU A 5 -26.21 -21.54 23.80
C GLU A 5 -25.58 -20.15 23.76
N ASP A 6 -25.09 -19.69 24.90
CA ASP A 6 -24.33 -18.45 25.06
C ASP A 6 -22.89 -18.70 24.58
N THR A 7 -22.71 -18.63 23.25
CA THR A 7 -21.39 -18.56 22.63
C THR A 7 -20.73 -17.23 22.99
N SER A 8 -20.01 -17.21 24.11
CA SER A 8 -19.19 -16.06 24.51
C SER A 8 -18.11 -15.78 23.47
N GLU A 9 -18.18 -14.59 22.83
CA GLU A 9 -17.23 -14.01 21.88
C GLU A 9 -15.86 -13.62 22.51
N GLU A 10 -15.41 -14.31 23.57
CA GLU A 10 -14.17 -13.98 24.28
C GLU A 10 -13.05 -14.94 23.88
N ASP A 11 -12.09 -14.45 23.08
CA ASP A 11 -10.72 -14.18 23.54
C ASP A 11 -9.84 -13.81 22.32
N VAL A 12 -10.15 -12.70 21.65
CA VAL A 12 -9.27 -12.17 20.60
C VAL A 12 -8.02 -11.61 21.30
N PRO A 13 -6.80 -12.14 21.06
CA PRO A 13 -5.59 -11.67 21.73
C PRO A 13 -5.49 -10.14 21.69
N SER A 14 -5.12 -9.52 22.81
CA SER A 14 -5.13 -8.05 22.98
C SER A 14 -4.40 -7.29 21.86
N GLU A 15 -3.43 -7.92 21.20
CA GLU A 15 -2.75 -7.42 20.01
C GLU A 15 -3.68 -7.21 18.80
N HIS A 16 -4.56 -8.17 18.50
CA HIS A 16 -5.51 -8.04 17.39
C HIS A 16 -6.50 -6.91 17.64
N TRP A 17 -6.93 -6.72 18.91
CA TRP A 17 -7.76 -5.58 19.31
C TRP A 17 -7.04 -4.24 19.15
N ARG A 18 -5.76 -4.16 19.55
CA ARG A 18 -4.93 -2.96 19.35
C ARG A 18 -4.76 -2.64 17.87
N TYR A 19 -4.46 -3.66 17.05
CA TYR A 19 -4.33 -3.50 15.60
C TYR A 19 -5.62 -2.97 14.97
N ALA A 20 -6.76 -3.57 15.29
CA ALA A 20 -8.07 -3.13 14.80
C ALA A 20 -8.37 -1.67 15.20
N ARG A 21 -8.13 -1.32 16.47
CA ARG A 21 -8.30 0.05 16.99
C ARG A 21 -7.44 1.07 16.25
N HIS A 22 -6.19 0.71 15.93
CA HIS A 22 -5.31 1.59 15.16
C HIS A 22 -5.84 1.80 13.74
N LEU A 23 -6.32 0.75 13.09
CA LEU A 23 -6.95 0.88 11.76
C LEU A 23 -8.21 1.73 11.79
N GLU A 24 -9.04 1.61 12.83
CA GLU A 24 -10.24 2.44 13.01
C GLU A 24 -9.87 3.91 13.20
N SER A 25 -8.91 4.20 14.09
CA SER A 25 -8.42 5.57 14.33
C SER A 25 -7.86 6.20 13.05
N LEU A 26 -7.06 5.44 12.29
CA LEU A 26 -6.48 5.88 11.01
C LEU A 26 -7.55 6.13 9.94
N ALA A 27 -8.59 5.29 9.90
CA ALA A 27 -9.69 5.44 8.96
C ALA A 27 -10.62 6.61 9.28
N ALA A 28 -10.71 7.01 10.55
CA ALA A 28 -11.54 8.12 11.02
C ALA A 28 -10.90 9.51 10.79
N ALA A 29 -9.57 9.57 10.65
CA ALA A 29 -8.85 10.83 10.45
C ALA A 29 -9.31 11.55 9.16
N SER A 30 -9.55 12.85 9.27
CA SER A 30 -10.11 13.67 8.20
C SER A 30 -9.12 14.76 7.75
N GLY A 31 -8.61 14.60 6.53
CA GLY A 31 -7.65 15.54 5.94
C GLY A 31 -6.20 15.26 6.33
N GLU A 32 -5.28 15.80 5.54
CA GLU A 32 -3.86 15.40 5.55
C GLU A 32 -3.13 15.70 6.87
N PRO A 33 -3.30 16.86 7.53
CA PRO A 33 -2.61 17.15 8.79
C PRO A 33 -3.07 16.24 9.93
N GLU A 34 -4.38 16.04 10.08
CA GLU A 34 -4.94 15.14 11.10
C GLU A 34 -4.51 13.69 10.86
N GLU A 35 -4.57 13.23 9.62
CA GLU A 35 -4.11 11.88 9.24
C GLU A 35 -2.64 11.66 9.61
N ALA A 36 -1.79 12.66 9.39
CA ALA A 36 -0.37 12.62 9.74
C ALA A 36 -0.13 12.54 11.25
N GLU A 37 -0.90 13.29 12.03
CA GLU A 37 -0.85 13.26 13.50
C GLU A 37 -1.28 11.89 14.05
N VAL A 38 -2.35 11.30 13.49
CA VAL A 38 -2.82 9.97 13.89
C VAL A 38 -1.77 8.90 13.52
N VAL A 39 -1.17 8.96 12.32
CA VAL A 39 -0.06 8.07 11.96
C VAL A 39 1.10 8.18 12.96
N ALA A 40 1.53 9.40 13.29
CA ALA A 40 2.59 9.63 14.27
C ALA A 40 2.20 9.14 15.68
N ALA A 41 0.92 9.18 16.05
CA ALA A 41 0.42 8.62 17.30
C ALA A 41 0.45 7.09 17.32
N VAL A 42 0.00 6.42 16.25
CA VAL A 42 0.05 4.96 16.12
C VAL A 42 1.49 4.46 16.19
N LEU A 43 2.44 5.15 15.54
CA LEU A 43 3.86 4.79 15.55
C LEU A 43 4.56 4.95 16.91
N ARG A 44 3.88 5.51 17.91
CA ARG A 44 4.35 5.56 19.31
C ARG A 44 3.87 4.37 20.15
N ASP A 45 3.12 3.43 19.58
CA ASP A 45 2.73 2.21 20.28
C ASP A 45 3.98 1.43 20.76
N PRO A 46 3.93 0.83 21.97
CA PRO A 46 5.02 -0.01 22.47
C PRO A 46 5.37 -1.22 21.60
N ASP A 47 4.44 -1.66 20.74
CA ASP A 47 4.64 -2.72 19.77
C ASP A 47 4.94 -2.15 18.37
N PRO A 48 6.23 -1.96 18.02
CA PRO A 48 6.61 -1.26 16.79
C PRO A 48 6.23 -2.04 15.53
N VAL A 49 6.19 -3.38 15.60
CA VAL A 49 5.87 -4.24 14.45
C VAL A 49 4.39 -4.16 14.12
N MET A 50 3.54 -4.25 15.15
CA MET A 50 2.10 -4.12 14.99
C MET A 50 1.72 -2.71 14.51
N ALA A 51 2.31 -1.66 15.11
CA ALA A 51 2.09 -0.28 14.70
C ALA A 51 2.50 -0.01 13.25
N GLU A 52 3.70 -0.45 12.84
CA GLU A 52 4.17 -0.27 11.46
C GLU A 52 3.28 -1.05 10.47
N SER A 53 2.81 -2.24 10.86
CA SER A 53 1.87 -3.03 10.05
C SER A 53 0.51 -2.33 9.87
N ALA A 54 -0.03 -1.72 10.93
CA ALA A 54 -1.28 -0.94 10.86
C ALA A 54 -1.12 0.28 9.94
N VAL A 55 -0.01 1.03 10.09
CA VAL A 55 0.29 2.19 9.25
C VAL A 55 0.48 1.79 7.80
N VAL A 56 1.23 0.74 7.49
CA VAL A 56 1.41 0.27 6.09
C VAL A 56 0.09 -0.19 5.49
N THR A 57 -0.75 -0.88 6.26
CA THR A 57 -2.10 -1.28 5.82
C THR A 57 -2.94 -0.05 5.48
N HIS A 58 -2.87 0.99 6.30
CA HIS A 58 -3.55 2.26 6.05
C HIS A 58 -3.01 2.98 4.81
N LEU A 59 -1.69 3.12 4.67
CA LEU A 59 -1.04 3.71 3.50
C LEU A 59 -1.47 2.99 2.22
N ASP A 60 -1.46 1.66 2.21
CA ASP A 60 -1.89 0.86 1.06
C ASP A 60 -3.35 1.16 0.68
N ARG A 61 -4.26 1.20 1.66
CA ARG A 61 -5.68 1.49 1.42
C ARG A 61 -5.90 2.92 0.93
N ARG A 62 -5.18 3.89 1.49
CA ARG A 62 -5.32 5.31 1.17
C ARG A 62 -4.73 5.65 -0.19
N ALA A 63 -3.52 5.14 -0.47
CA ALA A 63 -2.81 5.37 -1.72
C ALA A 63 -3.63 4.89 -2.93
N VAL A 64 -4.24 3.70 -2.86
CA VAL A 64 -5.12 3.18 -3.92
C VAL A 64 -6.22 4.16 -4.29
N ARG A 65 -6.85 4.82 -3.31
CA ARG A 65 -7.90 5.82 -3.55
C ARG A 65 -7.37 7.11 -4.15
N LEU A 66 -6.13 7.48 -3.84
CA LEU A 66 -5.50 8.74 -4.24
C LEU A 66 -4.65 8.64 -5.53
N LEU A 67 -4.46 7.43 -6.10
CA LEU A 67 -3.62 7.26 -7.29
C LEU A 67 -4.02 8.17 -8.46
N ALA A 68 -5.33 8.36 -8.67
CA ALA A 68 -5.86 9.25 -9.71
C ALA A 68 -6.04 10.71 -9.25
N ASP A 69 -5.91 10.99 -7.95
CA ASP A 69 -6.18 12.29 -7.33
C ASP A 69 -4.92 13.17 -7.32
N ASP A 70 -5.06 14.45 -7.63
CA ASP A 70 -3.95 15.41 -7.62
C ASP A 70 -3.50 15.77 -6.19
N SER A 71 -4.25 15.40 -5.15
CA SER A 71 -3.87 15.59 -3.74
C SER A 71 -2.78 14.62 -3.24
N PHE A 72 -2.52 13.53 -3.98
CA PHE A 72 -1.55 12.51 -3.53
C PHE A 72 -0.17 13.06 -3.16
N PRO A 73 0.46 13.99 -3.90
CA PRO A 73 1.80 14.47 -3.55
C PRO A 73 1.85 15.19 -2.20
N ALA A 74 0.83 16.01 -1.89
CA ALA A 74 0.72 16.70 -0.60
C ALA A 74 0.53 15.69 0.54
N TRP A 75 -0.40 14.74 0.35
CA TRP A 75 -0.59 13.62 1.27
C TRP A 75 0.70 12.81 1.50
N ALA A 76 1.41 12.43 0.44
CA ALA A 76 2.64 11.66 0.53
C ALA A 76 3.76 12.43 1.26
N GLN A 77 3.84 13.75 1.06
CA GLN A 77 4.78 14.59 1.81
C GLN A 77 4.45 14.60 3.32
N ALA A 78 3.17 14.80 3.67
CA ALA A 78 2.71 14.80 5.07
C ALA A 78 2.97 13.44 5.73
N MET A 79 2.64 12.33 5.06
CA MET A 79 2.94 10.98 5.54
C MET A 79 4.44 10.77 5.71
N GLY A 80 5.25 11.19 4.74
CA GLY A 80 6.71 11.06 4.81
C GLY A 80 7.30 11.71 6.07
N ALA A 81 6.80 12.88 6.46
CA ALA A 81 7.18 13.55 7.70
C ALA A 81 6.72 12.76 8.94
N ALA A 82 5.47 12.29 8.96
CA ALA A 82 4.89 11.53 10.07
C ALA A 82 5.60 10.19 10.33
N LEU A 83 6.09 9.54 9.26
CA LEU A 83 6.80 8.26 9.36
C LEU A 83 8.15 8.35 10.08
N GLY A 84 8.73 9.55 10.25
CA GLY A 84 9.91 9.77 11.09
C GLY A 84 11.12 8.89 10.75
N GLY A 85 11.27 8.48 9.48
CA GLY A 85 12.38 7.63 9.04
C GLY A 85 12.21 6.11 9.23
N ARG A 86 11.01 5.62 9.60
CA ARG A 86 10.71 4.17 9.63
C ARG A 86 10.91 3.57 8.22
N THR A 87 11.93 2.73 8.08
CA THR A 87 12.49 2.37 6.77
C THR A 87 11.51 1.57 5.90
N PHE A 88 10.73 0.67 6.49
CA PHE A 88 9.78 -0.15 5.75
C PHE A 88 8.56 0.66 5.31
N ALA A 89 7.91 1.40 6.22
CA ALA A 89 6.81 2.28 5.85
C ALA A 89 7.23 3.38 4.85
N ALA A 90 8.41 3.99 5.03
CA ALA A 90 8.91 5.01 4.11
C ALA A 90 9.22 4.43 2.72
N ARG A 91 9.76 3.20 2.65
CA ARG A 91 9.92 2.48 1.38
C ARG A 91 8.56 2.24 0.72
N ARG A 92 7.57 1.77 1.48
CA ARG A 92 6.24 1.52 0.95
C ARG A 92 5.61 2.79 0.37
N LEU A 93 5.77 3.93 1.04
CA LEU A 93 5.29 5.21 0.56
C LEU A 93 5.98 5.63 -0.76
N ARG A 94 7.31 5.47 -0.86
CA ARG A 94 8.05 5.72 -2.11
C ARG A 94 7.56 4.83 -3.25
N GLU A 95 7.34 3.55 -2.98
CA GLU A 95 6.81 2.60 -3.97
C GLU A 95 5.42 3.01 -4.47
N TRP A 96 4.54 3.54 -3.59
CA TRP A 96 3.26 4.12 -4.03
C TRP A 96 3.42 5.38 -4.88
N THR A 97 4.39 6.26 -4.56
CA THR A 97 4.70 7.43 -5.39
C THR A 97 5.17 7.01 -6.79
N LEU A 98 6.04 6.01 -6.89
CA LEU A 98 6.45 5.44 -8.17
C LEU A 98 5.25 4.87 -8.94
N LEU A 99 4.39 4.08 -8.28
CA LEU A 99 3.20 3.52 -8.90
C LEU A 99 2.25 4.62 -9.42
N LYS A 100 2.12 5.74 -8.72
CA LYS A 100 1.37 6.90 -9.19
C LYS A 100 1.97 7.48 -10.46
N ALA A 101 3.27 7.78 -10.46
CA ALA A 101 3.95 8.37 -11.61
C ALA A 101 3.76 7.49 -12.85
N VAL A 102 3.96 6.18 -12.72
CA VAL A 102 3.71 5.23 -13.81
C VAL A 102 2.23 5.25 -14.23
N THR A 103 1.29 5.22 -13.28
CA THR A 103 -0.16 5.24 -13.58
C THR A 103 -0.59 6.49 -14.36
N ARG A 104 -0.02 7.64 -14.03
CA ARG A 104 -0.33 8.94 -14.65
C ARG A 104 0.41 9.18 -15.96
N GLY A 105 1.35 8.32 -16.33
CA GLY A 105 2.24 8.53 -17.47
C GLY A 105 3.22 9.68 -17.24
N GLU A 106 3.46 10.04 -15.98
CA GLU A 106 4.51 10.98 -15.59
C GLU A 106 5.88 10.32 -15.75
N PRO A 107 6.99 11.07 -15.79
CA PRO A 107 8.32 10.47 -15.83
C PRO A 107 8.57 9.53 -14.64
N TRP A 108 9.05 8.31 -14.92
CA TRP A 108 9.41 7.31 -13.92
C TRP A 108 10.72 6.61 -14.32
N SER A 109 11.49 6.13 -13.34
CA SER A 109 12.73 5.40 -13.58
C SER A 109 12.48 3.90 -13.76
N ARG A 110 13.07 3.34 -14.81
CA ARG A 110 13.05 1.90 -15.08
C ARG A 110 13.81 1.14 -14.01
N GLU A 111 14.96 1.66 -13.62
CA GLU A 111 15.84 1.13 -12.59
C GLU A 111 15.10 1.11 -11.25
N GLU A 112 14.44 2.20 -10.88
CA GLU A 112 13.66 2.29 -9.64
C GLU A 112 12.53 1.24 -9.61
N LEU A 113 11.84 1.02 -10.73
CA LEU A 113 10.82 -0.03 -10.83
C LEU A 113 11.42 -1.43 -10.69
N LEU A 114 12.57 -1.71 -11.29
CA LEU A 114 13.25 -3.01 -11.21
C LEU A 114 13.87 -3.30 -9.82
N GLU A 115 14.29 -2.26 -9.11
CA GLU A 115 14.85 -2.35 -7.76
C GLU A 115 13.77 -2.34 -6.65
N SER A 116 12.54 -1.94 -7.00
CA SER A 116 11.41 -1.94 -6.08
C SER A 116 11.07 -3.34 -5.54
N SER A 117 10.31 -3.39 -4.43
CA SER A 117 9.98 -4.65 -3.77
C SER A 117 9.17 -5.61 -4.66
N ASP A 118 9.21 -6.90 -4.32
CA ASP A 118 8.34 -7.90 -4.95
C ASP A 118 6.85 -7.56 -4.81
N TRP A 119 6.48 -6.87 -3.72
CA TRP A 119 5.14 -6.33 -3.54
C TRP A 119 4.87 -5.23 -4.58
N CYS A 120 5.74 -4.23 -4.71
CA CYS A 120 5.56 -3.11 -5.64
C CYS A 120 5.46 -3.58 -7.09
N GLN A 121 6.39 -4.44 -7.52
CA GLN A 121 6.36 -4.99 -8.89
C GLN A 121 5.12 -5.85 -9.15
N ARG A 122 4.64 -6.58 -8.15
CA ARG A 122 3.40 -7.34 -8.27
C ARG A 122 2.21 -6.40 -8.38
N THR A 123 2.11 -5.39 -7.53
CA THR A 123 1.08 -4.35 -7.61
C THR A 123 1.10 -3.68 -8.98
N ALA A 124 2.27 -3.23 -9.45
CA ALA A 124 2.50 -2.66 -10.78
C ALA A 124 1.98 -3.58 -11.89
N SER A 125 2.36 -4.86 -11.85
CA SER A 125 1.92 -5.85 -12.83
C SER A 125 0.40 -6.10 -12.80
N GLN A 126 -0.33 -5.71 -11.76
CA GLN A 126 -1.76 -5.96 -11.61
C GLN A 126 -2.61 -4.70 -11.85
N SER A 127 -2.14 -3.53 -11.41
CA SER A 127 -2.90 -2.28 -11.45
C SER A 127 -2.59 -1.42 -12.67
N LEU A 128 -1.40 -1.52 -13.26
CA LEU A 128 -0.99 -0.61 -14.32
C LEU A 128 -1.53 -1.01 -15.69
N HIS A 129 -1.86 0.00 -16.48
CA HIS A 129 -2.26 -0.11 -17.88
C HIS A 129 -1.18 0.38 -18.85
N VAL A 130 -0.05 0.86 -18.32
CA VAL A 130 1.08 1.36 -19.11
C VAL A 130 1.87 0.21 -19.71
N GLU A 131 1.85 0.13 -21.03
CA GLU A 131 2.43 -0.97 -21.78
C GLU A 131 3.96 -1.06 -21.59
N GLU A 132 4.65 0.07 -21.56
CA GLU A 132 6.10 0.10 -21.33
C GLU A 132 6.49 -0.56 -20.01
N ALA A 133 5.82 -0.20 -18.91
CA ALA A 133 6.07 -0.78 -17.59
C ALA A 133 5.77 -2.29 -17.58
N LEU A 134 4.69 -2.72 -18.25
CA LEU A 134 4.36 -4.15 -18.36
C LEU A 134 5.42 -4.92 -19.18
N ARG A 135 5.93 -4.36 -20.27
CA ARG A 135 7.00 -4.99 -21.07
C ARG A 135 8.28 -5.13 -20.25
N LEU A 136 8.66 -4.07 -19.53
CA LEU A 136 9.80 -4.09 -18.63
C LEU A 136 9.67 -5.18 -17.56
N LEU A 137 8.53 -5.21 -16.85
CA LEU A 137 8.28 -6.22 -15.82
C LEU A 137 8.18 -7.65 -16.38
N ALA A 138 7.70 -7.83 -17.61
CA ALA A 138 7.64 -9.13 -18.27
C ALA A 138 9.04 -9.69 -18.57
N ALA A 139 9.97 -8.82 -18.97
CA ALA A 139 11.35 -9.20 -19.29
C ALA A 139 12.19 -9.40 -18.02
N GLU A 140 12.15 -8.43 -17.10
CA GLU A 140 13.17 -8.25 -16.06
C GLU A 140 12.62 -8.24 -14.62
N GLY A 141 11.31 -8.48 -14.45
CA GLY A 141 10.70 -8.53 -13.11
C GLY A 141 11.41 -9.52 -12.18
N ARG A 142 11.59 -9.12 -10.92
CA ARG A 142 12.40 -9.84 -9.91
C ARG A 142 11.99 -11.28 -9.72
N THR A 143 10.69 -11.56 -9.82
CA THR A 143 10.14 -12.90 -9.65
C THR A 143 9.52 -13.42 -10.94
N ARG A 144 9.56 -14.75 -11.11
CA ARG A 144 8.84 -15.42 -12.21
C ARG A 144 7.35 -15.09 -12.21
N ARG A 145 6.75 -14.93 -11.02
CA ARG A 145 5.33 -14.57 -10.88
C ARG A 145 5.04 -13.18 -11.47
N VAL A 146 5.87 -12.19 -11.17
CA VAL A 146 5.77 -10.83 -11.73
C VAL A 146 5.90 -10.88 -13.26
N ARG A 147 6.96 -11.53 -13.77
CA ARG A 147 7.20 -11.66 -15.22
C ARG A 147 6.02 -12.27 -15.95
N ASN A 148 5.52 -13.40 -15.44
CA ASN A 148 4.39 -14.09 -16.06
C ASN A 148 3.09 -13.28 -16.00
N ALA A 149 2.82 -12.59 -14.88
CA ALA A 149 1.62 -11.76 -14.75
C ALA A 149 1.62 -10.59 -15.74
N ALA A 150 2.77 -9.93 -15.91
CA ALA A 150 2.93 -8.84 -16.86
C ALA A 150 2.79 -9.32 -18.31
N ALA A 151 3.45 -10.43 -18.69
CA ALA A 151 3.34 -11.03 -20.01
C ALA A 151 1.89 -11.41 -20.36
N GLN A 152 1.17 -12.05 -19.43
CA GLN A 152 -0.23 -12.41 -19.63
C GLN A 152 -1.13 -11.19 -19.86
N ARG A 153 -0.85 -10.05 -19.21
CA ARG A 153 -1.61 -8.82 -19.45
C ARG A 153 -1.35 -8.24 -20.83
N LEU A 154 -0.11 -8.25 -21.31
CA LEU A 154 0.23 -7.81 -22.66
C LEU A 154 -0.51 -8.66 -23.71
N LEU A 155 -0.50 -9.99 -23.54
CA LEU A 155 -1.22 -10.91 -24.42
C LEU A 155 -2.73 -10.66 -24.43
N ARG A 156 -3.35 -10.49 -23.26
CA ARG A 156 -4.79 -10.18 -23.17
C ARG A 156 -5.15 -8.88 -23.87
N ARG A 157 -4.28 -7.86 -23.83
CA ARG A 157 -4.51 -6.59 -24.52
C ARG A 157 -4.37 -6.72 -26.02
N ALA A 158 -3.36 -7.45 -26.50
CA ALA A 158 -3.19 -7.72 -27.93
C ALA A 158 -4.33 -8.55 -28.54
N SER A 159 -5.09 -9.28 -27.72
CA SER A 159 -6.23 -10.10 -28.17
C SER A 159 -7.57 -9.34 -28.21
N VAL A 160 -7.61 -8.12 -27.67
CA VAL A 160 -8.82 -7.26 -27.59
C VAL A 160 -8.81 -6.17 -28.67
N THR A 161 -7.67 -5.98 -29.33
CA THR A 161 -7.47 -5.08 -30.48
C THR A 161 -7.58 -5.87 -31.78
#